data_AF-A0A440IPN9-F1
#
_entry.id   AF-A0A440IPN9-F1
#
_cell.length_a   1.000
_cell.length_b   1.000
_cell.length_c   1.000
_cell.angle_alpha   90.00
_cell.angle_beta   90.00
_cell.angle_gamma   90.00
#
_symmetry.space_group_name_H-M   'P 1'
#
loop_
_entity.id
_entity.type
_entity.pdbx_description
1 polymer ?
#
loop_
_entity_poly.entity_id
_entity_poly.type
_entity_poly.pdbx_seq_one_letter_code
_entity_poly.pdbx_strand_id
1 'polypeptide(L)'
;MPSGSFQDRVWQWIVACFPTSAHLDVQERNHRFLEEALELAQSNSCTKEEALELVEYVFGRAKGDVRQEVGGVLVTLAALCNATSVDMDEAAEQELGRNWSRIDRIRAKQADKPQGSARPQ
;
A
#
# COMPACT_ATOMS: atom_id res chain seq x y z
N MET A 1 -5.49 -7.77 -19.69
CA MET A 1 -4.92 -7.84 -18.33
C MET A 1 -4.09 -9.10 -18.23
N PRO A 2 -2.92 -9.07 -17.59
CA PRO A 2 -2.18 -10.29 -17.33
C PRO A 2 -3.00 -11.32 -16.53
N SER A 3 -2.68 -12.61 -16.68
CA SER A 3 -3.33 -13.72 -15.96
C SER A 3 -2.66 -13.99 -14.61
N GLY A 4 -3.42 -14.46 -13.61
CA GLY A 4 -2.91 -14.81 -12.27
C GLY A 4 -3.78 -14.24 -11.15
N SER A 5 -3.36 -14.47 -9.90
CA SER A 5 -4.00 -13.84 -8.73
C SER A 5 -3.87 -12.31 -8.79
N PHE A 6 -4.64 -11.58 -7.96
CA PHE A 6 -4.46 -10.13 -7.84
C PHE A 6 -3.00 -9.77 -7.47
N GLN A 7 -2.41 -10.51 -6.53
CA GLN A 7 -1.02 -10.32 -6.10
C GLN A 7 -0.03 -10.50 -7.26
N ASP A 8 -0.21 -11.52 -8.11
CA ASP A 8 0.65 -11.75 -9.28
C ASP A 8 0.56 -10.58 -10.28
N ARG A 9 -0.63 -10.02 -10.47
CA ARG A 9 -0.85 -8.90 -11.41
C ARG A 9 -0.32 -7.58 -10.86
N VAL A 10 -0.40 -7.36 -9.54
CA VAL A 10 0.29 -6.24 -8.87
C VAL A 10 1.80 -6.37 -9.04
N TRP A 11 2.37 -7.57 -8.84
CA TRP A 11 3.80 -7.81 -9.06
C TRP A 11 4.23 -7.47 -10.49
N GLN A 12 3.46 -7.88 -11.48
CA GLN A 12 3.75 -7.56 -12.88
C GLN A 12 3.71 -6.06 -13.17
N TRP A 13 2.76 -5.33 -12.58
CA TRP A 13 2.74 -3.86 -12.68
C TRP A 13 3.97 -3.23 -12.01
N ILE A 14 4.30 -3.67 -10.80
CA ILE A 14 5.44 -3.18 -10.04
C ILE A 14 6.75 -3.38 -10.83
N VAL A 15 6.96 -4.56 -11.42
CA VAL A 15 8.15 -4.87 -12.25
C VAL A 15 8.16 -4.05 -13.54
N ALA A 16 7.01 -3.84 -14.18
CA ALA A 16 6.92 -3.02 -15.37
C ALA A 16 7.18 -1.53 -15.07
N CYS A 17 6.78 -1.04 -13.91
CA CYS A 17 6.80 0.38 -13.58
C CYS A 17 8.13 0.84 -12.97
N PHE A 18 8.72 0.02 -12.09
CA PHE A 18 9.85 0.44 -11.25
C PHE A 18 11.13 -0.33 -11.58
N PRO A 19 12.32 0.30 -11.43
CA PRO A 19 13.59 -0.41 -11.56
C PRO A 19 13.74 -1.44 -10.43
N THR A 20 14.65 -2.40 -10.62
CA THR A 20 14.87 -3.49 -9.65
C THR A 20 15.23 -3.00 -8.25
N SER A 21 15.97 -1.90 -8.17
CA SER A 21 16.33 -1.25 -6.91
C SER A 21 15.14 -0.70 -6.12
N ALA A 22 13.99 -0.46 -6.76
CA ALA A 22 12.79 0.07 -6.12
C ALA A 22 11.71 -1.01 -5.91
N HIS A 23 11.53 -1.92 -6.88
CA HIS A 23 10.48 -2.94 -6.75
C HIS A 23 10.81 -4.06 -5.74
N LEU A 24 12.10 -4.31 -5.44
CA LEU A 24 12.54 -5.26 -4.40
C LEU A 24 12.88 -4.57 -3.06
N ASP A 25 12.77 -3.24 -2.97
CA ASP A 25 13.07 -2.52 -1.74
C ASP A 25 11.92 -2.70 -0.73
N VAL A 26 12.14 -3.57 0.25
CA VAL A 26 11.16 -3.87 1.31
C VAL A 26 10.81 -2.62 2.13
N GLN A 27 11.75 -1.71 2.37
CA GLN A 27 11.46 -0.48 3.13
C GLN A 27 10.59 0.46 2.32
N GLU A 28 10.88 0.65 1.03
CA GLU A 28 10.03 1.47 0.17
C GLU A 28 8.62 0.90 0.04
N ARG A 29 8.49 -0.42 -0.16
CA ARG A 29 7.17 -1.08 -0.23
C ARG A 29 6.41 -1.01 1.09
N ASN A 30 7.11 -1.14 2.23
CA ASN A 30 6.52 -0.97 3.56
C ASN A 30 6.00 0.46 3.77
N HIS A 31 6.77 1.48 3.41
CA HIS A 31 6.33 2.87 3.56
C HIS A 31 5.17 3.21 2.61
N ARG A 32 5.15 2.69 1.36
CA ARG A 32 3.99 2.84 0.48
C ARG A 32 2.73 2.22 1.06
N PHE A 33 2.83 1.01 1.60
CA PHE A 33 1.69 0.37 2.26
C PHE A 33 1.19 1.20 3.46
N LEU A 34 2.11 1.69 4.31
CA LEU A 34 1.75 2.52 5.46
C LEU A 34 1.06 3.82 5.05
N GLU A 35 1.54 4.47 3.98
CA GLU A 35 0.92 5.68 3.44
C GLU A 35 -0.53 5.44 3.00
N GLU A 36 -0.78 4.42 2.18
CA GLU A 36 -2.15 4.09 1.72
C GLU A 36 -3.06 3.68 2.91
N ALA A 37 -2.53 2.97 3.91
CA ALA A 37 -3.27 2.63 5.12
C ALA A 37 -3.67 3.88 5.93
N LEU A 38 -2.78 4.88 6.02
CA LEU A 38 -3.05 6.15 6.67
C LEU A 38 -4.04 7.00 5.85
N GLU A 39 -3.94 7.02 4.53
CA GLU A 39 -4.90 7.69 3.65
C GLU A 39 -6.29 7.08 3.76
N LEU A 40 -6.40 5.74 3.79
CA LEU A 40 -7.67 5.06 4.02
C LEU A 40 -8.24 5.38 5.41
N ALA A 41 -7.43 5.37 6.47
CA ALA A 41 -7.86 5.75 7.80
C ALA A 41 -8.36 7.21 7.84
N GLN A 42 -7.61 8.14 7.24
CA GLN A 42 -7.99 9.55 7.13
C GLN A 42 -9.31 9.73 6.38
N SER A 43 -9.52 9.00 5.27
CA SER A 43 -10.77 9.05 4.50
C SER A 43 -11.99 8.61 5.32
N ASN A 44 -11.76 7.80 6.36
CA ASN A 44 -12.74 7.37 7.35
C ASN A 44 -12.78 8.25 8.60
N SER A 45 -12.30 9.50 8.48
CA SER A 45 -12.29 10.51 9.54
C SER A 45 -11.39 10.22 10.74
N CYS A 46 -10.43 9.28 10.62
CA CYS A 46 -9.40 9.10 11.64
C CYS A 46 -8.54 10.36 11.74
N THR A 47 -8.42 10.89 12.95
CA THR A 47 -7.58 12.04 13.25
C THR A 47 -6.11 11.64 13.30
N LYS A 48 -5.23 12.63 13.16
CA LYS A 48 -3.79 12.41 13.28
C LYS A 48 -3.44 11.92 14.69
N GLU A 49 -4.12 12.45 15.70
CA GLU A 49 -3.92 12.12 17.10
C GLU A 49 -4.28 10.65 17.38
N GLU A 50 -5.43 10.17 16.89
CA GLU A 50 -5.82 8.76 16.97
C GLU A 50 -4.81 7.83 16.26
N ALA A 51 -4.32 8.24 15.08
CA ALA A 51 -3.30 7.48 14.36
C ALA A 51 -1.97 7.39 15.14
N LEU A 52 -1.55 8.49 15.79
CA LEU A 52 -0.34 8.51 16.61
C LEU A 52 -0.49 7.66 17.89
N GLU A 53 -1.65 7.66 18.52
CA GLU A 53 -1.93 6.77 19.66
C GLU A 53 -1.79 5.29 19.27
N LEU A 54 -2.26 4.91 18.08
CA LEU A 54 -2.07 3.55 17.54
C LEU A 54 -0.60 3.24 17.24
N VAL A 55 0.17 4.21 16.74
CA VAL A 55 1.62 4.06 16.56
C VAL A 55 2.29 3.74 17.89
N GLU A 56 2.06 4.54 18.93
CA GLU A 56 2.65 4.28 20.25
C GLU A 56 2.25 2.91 20.81
N TYR A 57 0.97 2.52 20.65
CA TYR A 57 0.48 1.23 21.10
C TYR A 57 1.12 0.03 20.38
N VAL A 58 1.26 0.09 19.05
CA VAL A 58 1.83 -1.00 18.23
C VAL A 58 3.35 -1.08 18.44
N PHE A 59 4.04 0.05 18.40
CA PHE A 59 5.51 0.09 18.54
C PHE A 59 5.98 -0.08 19.98
N GLY A 60 5.09 0.04 20.98
CA GLY A 60 5.36 -0.33 22.37
C GLY A 60 5.38 -1.84 22.64
N ARG A 61 5.13 -2.68 21.63
CA ARG A 61 5.08 -4.15 21.74
C ARG A 61 6.28 -4.82 21.07
N ALA A 62 6.48 -6.10 21.39
CA ALA A 62 7.40 -6.93 20.64
C ALA A 62 6.93 -7.06 19.18
N LYS A 63 7.88 -7.10 18.24
CA LYS A 63 7.60 -7.24 16.82
C LYS A 63 6.85 -8.56 16.54
N GLY A 64 5.75 -8.47 15.78
CA GLY A 64 4.97 -9.62 15.33
C GLY A 64 5.62 -10.41 14.19
N ASP A 65 5.10 -11.62 13.95
CA ASP A 65 5.47 -12.42 12.78
C ASP A 65 4.81 -11.87 11.50
N VAL A 66 5.60 -11.72 10.43
CA VAL A 66 5.14 -11.07 9.19
C VAL A 66 3.93 -11.77 8.59
N ARG A 67 3.87 -13.11 8.61
CA ARG A 67 2.74 -13.85 8.04
C ARG A 67 1.46 -13.60 8.83
N GLN A 68 1.57 -13.55 10.15
CA GLN A 68 0.44 -13.23 11.02
C GLN A 68 -0.07 -11.81 10.77
N GLU A 69 0.82 -10.82 10.72
CA GLU A 69 0.41 -9.42 10.52
C GLU A 69 -0.20 -9.16 9.14
N VAL A 70 0.28 -9.85 8.08
CA VAL A 70 -0.37 -9.81 6.76
C VAL A 70 -1.81 -10.32 6.83
N GLY A 71 -2.06 -11.41 7.58
CA GLY A 71 -3.41 -11.92 7.81
C GLY A 71 -4.28 -10.93 8.59
N GLY A 72 -3.72 -10.33 9.64
CA GLY A 72 -4.40 -9.31 10.44
C GLY A 72 -4.85 -8.11 9.59
N VAL A 73 -3.95 -7.57 8.76
CA VAL A 73 -4.25 -6.47 7.84
C VAL A 73 -5.38 -6.81 6.87
N LEU A 74 -5.35 -8.00 6.25
CA LEU A 74 -6.40 -8.38 5.29
C LEU A 74 -7.77 -8.51 5.96
N VAL A 75 -7.84 -9.09 7.16
CA VAL A 75 -9.09 -9.25 7.90
C VAL A 75 -9.66 -7.90 8.32
N THR A 76 -8.82 -6.99 8.83
CA THR A 76 -9.29 -5.67 9.26
C THR A 76 -9.67 -4.77 8.09
N LEU A 77 -8.95 -4.84 6.97
CA LEU A 77 -9.33 -4.16 5.73
C LEU A 77 -10.70 -4.63 5.24
N ALA A 78 -10.92 -5.94 5.15
CA ALA A 78 -12.22 -6.49 4.73
C ALA A 78 -13.36 -6.06 5.67
N ALA A 79 -13.11 -6.05 6.99
CA ALA A 79 -14.09 -5.59 7.97
C ALA A 79 -14.42 -4.10 7.82
N LEU A 80 -13.42 -3.24 7.56
CA LEU A 80 -13.62 -1.81 7.31
C LEU A 80 -14.40 -1.59 6.01
N CYS A 81 -14.07 -2.31 4.94
CA CYS A 81 -14.79 -2.27 3.67
C CYS A 81 -16.27 -2.66 3.84
N ASN A 82 -16.56 -3.71 4.63
CA ASN A 82 -17.94 -4.08 4.97
C ASN A 82 -18.67 -2.95 5.73
N ALA A 83 -18.01 -2.33 6.71
CA ALA A 83 -18.60 -1.24 7.51
C ALA A 83 -18.86 0.03 6.68
N THR A 84 -18.06 0.25 5.62
CA THR A 84 -18.14 1.42 4.74
C THR A 84 -18.87 1.14 3.42
N SER A 85 -19.38 -0.09 3.23
CA SER A 85 -20.05 -0.55 2.01
C SER A 85 -19.21 -0.39 0.74
N VAL A 86 -17.89 -0.61 0.86
CA VAL A 86 -16.95 -0.63 -0.27
C VAL A 86 -16.65 -2.08 -0.64
N ASP A 87 -16.84 -2.42 -1.93
CA ASP A 87 -16.34 -3.70 -2.46
C ASP A 87 -14.81 -3.63 -2.60
N MET A 88 -14.11 -4.39 -1.76
CA MET A 88 -12.65 -4.33 -1.73
C MET A 88 -11.99 -4.90 -2.98
N ASP A 89 -12.60 -5.90 -3.62
CA ASP A 89 -12.05 -6.55 -4.81
C ASP A 89 -12.24 -5.63 -6.02
N GLU A 90 -13.42 -5.04 -6.16
CA GLU A 90 -13.70 -4.06 -7.22
C GLU A 90 -12.77 -2.83 -7.10
N ALA A 91 -12.63 -2.28 -5.90
CA ALA A 91 -11.75 -1.14 -5.64
C ALA A 91 -10.29 -1.45 -5.99
N ALA A 92 -9.81 -2.66 -5.62
CA ALA A 92 -8.46 -3.12 -5.92
C ALA A 92 -8.21 -3.24 -7.44
N GLU A 93 -9.17 -3.79 -8.19
CA GLU A 93 -9.08 -3.89 -9.65
C GLU A 93 -9.07 -2.53 -10.35
N GLN A 94 -9.95 -1.62 -9.92
CA GLN A 94 -10.02 -0.28 -10.47
C GLN A 94 -8.70 0.48 -10.27
N GLU A 95 -8.12 0.42 -9.07
CA GLU A 95 -6.86 1.12 -8.79
C GLU A 95 -5.67 0.48 -9.54
N LEU A 96 -5.61 -0.85 -9.63
CA LEU A 96 -4.58 -1.51 -10.44
C LEU A 96 -4.70 -1.11 -11.93
N GLY A 97 -5.92 -1.07 -12.48
CA GLY A 97 -6.17 -0.59 -13.84
C GLY A 97 -5.75 0.87 -14.04
N ARG A 98 -6.05 1.74 -13.07
CA ARG A 98 -5.63 3.14 -13.07
C ARG A 98 -4.11 3.28 -13.01
N ASN A 99 -3.44 2.47 -12.21
CA ASN A 99 -1.97 2.43 -12.12
C ASN A 99 -1.31 2.04 -13.43
N TRP A 100 -1.84 1.04 -14.13
CA TRP A 100 -1.41 0.70 -15.49
C TRP A 100 -1.62 1.86 -16.47
N SER A 101 -2.76 2.55 -16.41
CA SER A 101 -3.05 3.69 -17.30
C SER A 101 -2.12 4.89 -17.10
N ARG A 102 -1.46 4.96 -15.93
CA ARG A 102 -0.58 6.08 -15.52
C ARG A 102 0.90 5.70 -15.50
N ILE A 103 1.28 4.55 -16.03
CA ILE A 103 2.62 3.98 -15.88
C ILE A 103 3.74 4.96 -16.28
N ASP A 104 3.59 5.70 -17.37
CA ASP A 104 4.59 6.65 -17.85
C ASP A 104 4.75 7.86 -16.91
N ARG A 105 3.63 8.34 -16.35
CA ARG A 105 3.65 9.42 -15.35
C ARG A 105 4.33 8.98 -14.07
N ILE A 106 4.09 7.74 -13.64
CA ILE A 106 4.69 7.17 -12.43
C ILE A 106 6.20 6.98 -12.64
N ARG A 107 6.62 6.47 -13.81
CA ARG A 107 8.03 6.37 -14.20
C ARG A 107 8.75 7.72 -14.19
N ALA A 108 8.12 8.76 -14.76
CA ALA A 108 8.68 10.11 -14.76
C ALA A 108 8.92 10.63 -13.33
N LYS A 109 7.91 10.51 -12.45
CA LYS A 109 8.07 10.87 -11.03
C LYS A 109 9.19 10.11 -10.33
N GLN A 110 9.36 8.82 -10.64
CA GLN A 110 10.41 7.99 -10.05
C GLN A 110 11.81 8.40 -10.54
N ALA A 111 11.94 8.79 -11.81
CA ALA A 111 13.21 9.26 -12.37
C ALA A 111 13.69 10.58 -11.72
N ASP A 112 12.74 11.44 -11.34
CA ASP A 112 13.04 12.73 -10.70
C ASP A 112 13.33 12.62 -9.19
N LYS A 113 13.32 11.41 -8.62
CA LYS A 113 13.50 11.20 -7.17
C LYS A 113 14.96 11.50 -6.76
N PRO A 114 15.20 12.43 -5.83
CA PRO A 114 16.53 12.61 -5.26
C PRO A 114 16.97 11.33 -4.55
N GLN A 115 18.22 10.91 -4.77
CA GLN A 115 18.80 9.77 -4.03
C GLN A 115 18.67 10.00 -2.52
N GLY A 116 18.02 9.07 -1.82
CA GLY A 116 17.86 9.11 -0.37
C GLY A 116 16.64 9.85 0.17
N SER A 117 15.69 10.26 -0.67
CA SER A 117 14.45 10.86 -0.14
C SER A 117 13.54 9.80 0.51
N ALA A 118 13.22 10.02 1.78
CA ALA A 118 12.40 9.12 2.61
C ALA A 118 10.90 9.13 2.26
N ARG A 119 10.48 9.99 1.33
CA ARG A 119 9.07 10.11 0.94
C ARG A 119 8.72 9.06 -0.12
N PRO A 120 7.73 8.20 0.16
CA PRO A 120 7.14 7.36 -0.86
C PRO A 120 6.24 8.21 -1.80
N GLN A 121 5.84 7.64 -2.94
CA GLN A 121 5.24 8.32 -4.11
C GLN A 121 3.78 8.75 -3.98
#